data_AF-A0A7Y4SR02-F1
#
_entry.id   AF-A0A7Y4SR02-F1
#
_cell.length_a   1.000
_cell.length_b   1.000
_cell.length_c   1.000
_cell.angle_alpha   90.00
_cell.angle_beta   90.00
_cell.angle_gamma   90.00
#
_symmetry.space_group_name_H-M   'P 1'
#
loop_
_entity.id
_entity.type
_entity.pdbx_description
1 polymer ?
#
loop_
_entity_poly.entity_id
_entity_poly.type
_entity_poly.pdbx_seq_one_letter_code
_entity_poly.pdbx_strand_id
1 'polypeptide(L)'
;MTIVGVAADSTSACGAMLVRPIREPALVGLILIGLGTSTAGAVPVPTPLVGLHASTSAGHAVSDVRISSAALTELRRRSGLTWEQISRLFGVSRRALHFWASGKAMTPANEEHLQRVLAVLRRIDRGSPETTRAALVQGDPDGVSPFDLLGAGRYEQAASAATAVPQVDLSSPRWPSQTVLSGRTPRPPADLVNALQDRPNVRSTTARSASSVKVRRG
;
A
#
# COMPACT_ATOMS: atom_id res chain seq x y z
N MET A 1 -16.88 -60.63 -12.64
CA MET A 1 -18.23 -60.66 -12.06
C MET A 1 -18.73 -59.23 -12.06
N THR A 2 -19.61 -58.95 -13.00
CA THR A 2 -20.11 -57.64 -13.39
C THR A 2 -21.37 -57.35 -12.60
N ILE A 3 -21.47 -56.19 -11.95
CA ILE A 3 -22.76 -55.61 -11.55
C ILE A 3 -22.84 -54.21 -12.14
N VAL A 4 -23.73 -54.10 -13.12
CA VAL A 4 -24.27 -52.89 -13.73
C VAL A 4 -25.54 -52.54 -12.96
N GLY A 5 -25.79 -51.24 -12.77
CA GLY A 5 -27.09 -50.68 -12.37
C GLY A 5 -26.92 -49.55 -11.36
N VAL A 6 -27.59 -48.40 -11.43
CA VAL A 6 -28.67 -47.90 -12.28
C VAL A 6 -28.58 -46.36 -12.18
N ALA A 7 -28.88 -45.69 -13.28
CA ALA A 7 -28.98 -44.23 -13.36
C ALA A 7 -30.16 -43.70 -12.52
N ALA A 8 -29.95 -42.56 -11.87
CA ALA A 8 -31.03 -41.69 -11.43
C ALA A 8 -30.65 -40.24 -11.81
N ASP A 9 -31.05 -39.86 -13.01
CA ASP A 9 -31.12 -38.46 -13.44
C ASP A 9 -32.17 -37.74 -12.57
N SER A 10 -31.72 -36.84 -11.70
CA SER A 10 -32.59 -35.85 -11.06
C SER A 10 -32.62 -34.58 -11.91
N THR A 11 -33.68 -34.47 -12.70
CA THR A 11 -34.04 -33.27 -13.46
C THR A 11 -34.73 -32.25 -12.54
N SER A 12 -34.16 -31.04 -12.52
CA SER A 12 -34.83 -29.73 -12.60
C SER A 12 -35.99 -29.39 -11.65
N ALA A 13 -35.78 -28.33 -10.86
CA ALA A 13 -36.82 -27.36 -10.53
C ALA A 13 -36.29 -25.94 -10.79
N CYS A 14 -37.02 -25.25 -11.66
CA CYS A 14 -36.84 -23.87 -12.08
C CYS A 14 -36.79 -22.86 -10.93
N GLY A 15 -36.02 -21.80 -11.13
CA GLY A 15 -36.05 -20.61 -10.29
C GLY A 15 -35.16 -19.49 -10.83
N ALA A 16 -35.31 -19.16 -12.11
CA ALA A 16 -34.74 -17.94 -12.67
C ALA A 16 -35.42 -16.73 -12.01
N MET A 17 -34.67 -15.86 -11.33
CA MET A 17 -35.13 -14.50 -11.06
C MET A 17 -34.06 -13.49 -11.51
N LEU A 18 -34.36 -12.94 -12.67
CA LEU A 18 -33.69 -11.84 -13.34
C LEU A 18 -33.89 -10.52 -12.57
N VAL A 19 -32.80 -9.76 -12.45
CA VAL A 19 -32.68 -8.33 -12.86
C VAL A 19 -33.47 -7.24 -12.08
N ARG A 20 -32.68 -6.45 -11.32
CA ARG A 20 -32.64 -4.95 -11.17
C ARG A 20 -33.89 -4.20 -10.65
N PRO A 21 -33.86 -2.86 -10.41
CA PRO A 21 -32.76 -1.92 -10.14
C PRO A 21 -32.99 -0.99 -8.90
N ILE A 22 -31.93 -0.26 -8.52
CA ILE A 22 -31.87 1.17 -8.11
C ILE A 22 -33.03 1.73 -7.24
N ARG A 23 -32.72 2.12 -6.00
CA ARG A 23 -33.48 3.12 -5.25
C ARG A 23 -32.64 4.37 -5.04
N GLU A 24 -32.96 5.42 -5.79
CA GLU A 24 -32.72 6.81 -5.37
C GLU A 24 -33.68 7.15 -4.22
N PRO A 25 -33.29 8.04 -3.30
CA PRO A 25 -34.25 8.92 -2.64
C PRO A 25 -34.12 10.35 -3.17
N ALA A 26 -35.12 10.73 -3.98
CA ALA A 26 -35.59 12.11 -4.14
C ALA A 26 -36.65 12.45 -3.07
N LEU A 27 -37.02 13.74 -2.98
CA LEU A 27 -37.97 14.43 -2.07
C LEU A 27 -37.33 15.03 -0.80
N VAL A 28 -37.62 16.25 -0.35
CA VAL A 28 -38.54 17.32 -0.80
C VAL A 28 -38.05 18.64 -0.24
N GLY A 29 -38.11 19.70 -1.05
CA GLY A 29 -38.07 21.08 -0.56
C GLY A 29 -39.45 21.51 -0.08
N LEU A 30 -39.51 22.13 1.10
CA LEU A 30 -40.67 22.89 1.54
C LEU A 30 -40.20 24.31 1.87
N ILE A 31 -40.46 25.22 0.93
CA ILE A 31 -40.48 26.67 1.17
C ILE A 31 -41.86 26.96 1.77
N LEU A 32 -41.92 27.55 2.97
CA LEU A 32 -43.14 28.19 3.48
C LEU A 32 -42.80 29.60 3.95
N ILE A 33 -43.23 30.59 3.16
CA ILE A 33 -43.31 32.00 3.51
C ILE A 33 -44.70 32.21 4.16
N GLY A 34 -44.75 32.93 5.28
CA GLY A 34 -46.01 33.38 5.86
C GLY A 34 -45.80 34.27 7.09
N LEU A 35 -45.88 35.59 6.91
CA LEU A 35 -46.09 36.59 7.97
C LEU A 35 -47.50 36.45 8.57
N GLY A 36 -47.66 36.67 9.88
CA GLY A 36 -48.97 36.77 10.52
C GLY A 36 -48.93 37.23 11.98
N THR A 37 -49.03 38.56 12.16
CA THR A 37 -49.74 39.32 13.22
C THR A 37 -49.48 39.10 14.72
N SER A 38 -49.11 40.22 15.37
CA SER A 38 -49.08 40.52 16.80
C SER A 38 -50.34 40.13 17.61
N THR A 39 -50.16 39.82 18.90
CA THR A 39 -50.83 40.48 20.03
C THR A 39 -50.25 40.02 21.37
N ALA A 40 -50.53 40.83 22.39
CA ALA A 40 -49.85 40.96 23.68
C ALA A 40 -49.93 39.75 24.62
N GLY A 41 -48.93 39.70 25.51
CA GLY A 41 -49.12 39.39 26.92
C GLY A 41 -49.14 37.92 27.29
N ALA A 42 -48.00 37.41 27.73
CA ALA A 42 -47.88 36.59 28.95
C ALA A 42 -46.41 36.25 29.13
N VAL A 43 -45.85 36.62 30.29
CA VAL A 43 -44.64 35.99 30.80
C VAL A 43 -45.00 34.54 31.13
N PRO A 44 -44.26 33.57 30.57
CA PRO A 44 -43.79 32.53 31.45
C PRO A 44 -42.27 32.40 31.26
N VAL A 45 -41.54 32.46 32.36
CA VAL A 45 -40.27 31.77 32.47
C VAL A 45 -40.60 30.38 33.00
N PRO A 46 -40.86 29.37 32.15
CA PRO A 46 -40.56 28.01 32.55
C PRO A 46 -39.06 27.84 32.29
N THR A 47 -38.30 27.75 33.37
CA THR A 47 -37.05 27.00 33.37
C THR A 47 -37.21 25.77 32.47
N PRO A 48 -36.41 25.61 31.39
CA PRO A 48 -36.19 24.28 30.89
C PRO A 48 -35.39 23.58 31.99
N LEU A 49 -36.12 22.85 32.81
CA LEU A 49 -35.66 21.63 33.45
C LEU A 49 -34.77 20.95 32.41
N VAL A 50 -33.46 20.95 32.69
CA VAL A 50 -32.48 20.20 31.92
C VAL A 50 -32.96 18.75 32.00
N GLY A 51 -33.73 18.36 30.99
CA GLY A 51 -33.98 16.98 30.68
C GLY A 51 -32.62 16.40 30.39
N LEU A 52 -32.05 15.73 31.39
CA LEU A 52 -31.06 14.69 31.23
C LEU A 52 -31.70 13.58 30.37
N HIS A 53 -31.90 13.87 29.09
CA HIS A 53 -31.73 12.85 28.10
C HIS A 53 -30.25 12.50 28.17
N ALA A 54 -29.96 11.45 28.92
CA ALA A 54 -28.71 10.73 28.83
C ALA A 54 -28.54 10.26 27.38
N SER A 55 -28.05 11.16 26.53
CA SER A 55 -27.59 10.83 25.18
C SER A 55 -26.27 10.09 25.33
N THR A 56 -26.36 8.79 25.62
CA THR A 56 -25.25 7.86 25.60
C THR A 56 -24.88 7.54 24.15
N SER A 57 -24.28 8.50 23.42
CA SER A 57 -23.81 8.28 22.04
C SER A 57 -22.78 9.32 21.54
N ALA A 58 -22.25 10.19 22.41
CA ALA A 58 -21.39 11.29 21.98
C ALA A 58 -19.93 11.03 22.38
N GLY A 59 -19.22 10.20 21.60
CA GLY A 59 -17.77 10.01 21.78
C GLY A 59 -17.09 9.16 20.69
N HIS A 60 -17.81 8.24 20.05
CA HIS A 60 -17.23 7.30 19.07
C HIS A 60 -17.01 7.95 17.70
N ALA A 61 -18.05 8.54 17.11
CA ALA A 61 -18.00 8.98 15.70
C ALA A 61 -16.96 10.06 15.39
N VAL A 62 -16.67 10.99 16.31
CA VAL A 62 -15.65 12.04 16.07
C VAL A 62 -14.24 11.48 16.21
N SER A 63 -14.05 10.48 17.06
CA SER A 63 -12.76 9.85 17.34
C SER A 63 -12.35 8.91 16.22
N ASP A 64 -13.24 8.00 15.81
CA ASP A 64 -12.97 6.99 14.77
C ASP A 64 -12.65 7.64 13.42
N VAL A 65 -13.37 8.69 13.07
CA VAL A 65 -13.15 9.44 11.83
C VAL A 65 -11.75 10.10 11.79
N ARG A 66 -11.30 10.69 12.90
CA ARG A 66 -9.95 11.27 12.98
C ARG A 66 -8.87 10.19 12.97
N ILE A 67 -9.12 9.05 13.62
CA ILE A 67 -8.22 7.88 13.61
C ILE A 67 -8.06 7.35 12.17
N SER A 68 -9.15 7.23 11.41
CA SER A 68 -9.15 6.79 10.02
C SER A 68 -8.35 7.72 9.10
N SER A 69 -8.52 9.05 9.21
CA SER A 69 -7.75 10.03 8.42
C SER A 69 -6.25 9.99 8.77
N ALA A 70 -5.92 9.92 10.06
CA ALA A 70 -4.54 9.80 10.54
C ALA A 70 -3.88 8.49 10.06
N ALA A 71 -4.62 7.38 10.13
CA ALA A 71 -4.20 6.06 9.64
C ALA A 71 -3.91 6.08 8.13
N LEU A 72 -4.73 6.75 7.33
CA LEU A 72 -4.52 6.88 5.88
C LEU A 72 -3.27 7.74 5.56
N THR A 73 -3.01 8.75 6.38
CA THR A 73 -1.79 9.57 6.27
C THR A 73 -0.55 8.77 6.69
N GLU A 74 -0.64 7.96 7.75
CA GLU A 74 0.42 7.04 8.16
C GLU A 74 0.72 6.03 7.06
N LEU A 75 -0.32 5.42 6.49
CA LEU A 75 -0.24 4.46 5.38
C LEU A 75 0.61 5.04 4.25
N ARG A 76 0.24 6.25 3.80
CA ARG A 76 0.93 6.95 2.72
C ARG A 76 2.37 7.29 3.09
N ARG A 77 2.60 7.78 4.30
CA ARG A 77 3.95 8.15 4.78
C ARG A 77 4.90 6.95 4.82
N ARG A 78 4.43 5.78 5.28
CA ARG A 78 5.28 4.57 5.41
C ARG A 78 5.48 3.83 4.11
N SER A 79 4.44 3.69 3.30
CA SER A 79 4.49 2.92 2.06
C SER A 79 5.01 3.74 0.87
N GLY A 80 4.95 5.07 0.95
CA GLY A 80 5.19 5.97 -0.17
C GLY A 80 4.11 5.90 -1.27
N LEU A 81 3.06 5.10 -1.14
CA LEU A 81 2.08 4.93 -2.22
C LEU A 81 1.42 6.25 -2.62
N THR A 82 1.15 6.42 -3.91
CA THR A 82 0.39 7.57 -4.39
C THR A 82 -1.09 7.40 -4.04
N TRP A 83 -1.85 8.49 -4.04
CA TRP A 83 -3.30 8.43 -3.85
C TRP A 83 -4.01 7.51 -4.84
N GLU A 84 -3.48 7.39 -6.05
CA GLU A 84 -4.00 6.49 -7.08
C GLU A 84 -3.72 5.02 -6.77
N GLN A 85 -2.53 4.71 -6.27
CA GLN A 85 -2.22 3.34 -5.85
C GLN A 85 -3.09 2.95 -4.65
N ILE A 86 -3.26 3.85 -3.68
CA ILE A 86 -4.18 3.61 -2.56
C ILE A 86 -5.61 3.42 -3.08
N SER A 87 -6.06 4.17 -4.10
CA SER A 87 -7.43 3.99 -4.63
C SER A 87 -7.62 2.61 -5.26
N ARG A 88 -6.60 2.12 -5.98
CA ARG A 88 -6.59 0.76 -6.54
C ARG A 88 -6.55 -0.31 -5.45
N LEU A 89 -5.77 -0.09 -4.40
CA LEU A 89 -5.66 -1.01 -3.26
C LEU A 89 -7.01 -1.26 -2.58
N PHE A 90 -7.77 -0.19 -2.35
CA PHE A 90 -9.08 -0.24 -1.70
C PHE A 90 -10.24 -0.48 -2.68
N GLY A 91 -9.99 -0.55 -3.99
CA GLY A 91 -11.05 -0.68 -5.00
C GLY A 91 -12.04 0.50 -5.04
N VAL A 92 -11.61 1.69 -4.65
CA VAL A 92 -12.47 2.90 -4.58
C VAL A 92 -11.99 4.01 -5.49
N SER A 93 -12.84 5.02 -5.71
CA SER A 93 -12.42 6.22 -6.45
C SER A 93 -11.44 7.08 -5.63
N ARG A 94 -10.56 7.81 -6.32
CA ARG A 94 -9.66 8.80 -5.70
C ARG A 94 -10.43 9.84 -4.88
N ARG A 95 -11.64 10.23 -5.32
CA ARG A 95 -12.51 11.18 -4.62
C ARG A 95 -12.96 10.66 -3.26
N ALA A 96 -13.28 9.37 -3.15
CA ALA A 96 -13.64 8.74 -1.87
C ALA A 96 -12.47 8.80 -0.89
N LEU A 97 -11.24 8.51 -1.34
CA LEU A 97 -10.05 8.64 -0.50
C LEU A 97 -9.80 10.05 0.00
N HIS A 98 -9.95 11.05 -0.87
CA HIS A 98 -9.83 12.44 -0.43
C HIS A 98 -10.87 12.81 0.63
N PHE A 99 -12.10 12.30 0.50
CA PHE A 99 -13.12 12.51 1.52
C PHE A 99 -12.75 11.87 2.86
N TRP A 100 -12.22 10.65 2.87
CA TRP A 100 -11.77 10.00 4.10
C TRP A 100 -10.56 10.72 4.71
N ALA A 101 -9.63 11.18 3.87
CA ALA A 101 -8.51 12.01 4.30
C ALA A 101 -8.99 13.33 4.94
N SER A 102 -10.05 13.94 4.43
CA SER A 102 -10.70 15.13 5.01
C SER A 102 -11.55 14.83 6.25
N GLY A 103 -11.65 13.58 6.69
CA GLY A 103 -12.43 13.19 7.87
C GLY A 103 -13.90 12.93 7.58
N LYS A 104 -14.26 12.39 6.42
CA LYS A 104 -15.54 11.68 6.27
C LYS A 104 -15.41 10.25 6.78
N ALA A 105 -16.50 9.72 7.33
CA ALA A 105 -16.56 8.35 7.79
C ALA A 105 -16.29 7.34 6.65
N MET A 106 -15.55 6.29 6.99
CA MET A 106 -15.33 5.13 6.13
C MET A 106 -16.41 4.08 6.38
N THR A 107 -16.58 3.15 5.43
CA THR A 107 -17.40 1.97 5.71
C THR A 107 -16.63 1.04 6.65
N PRO A 108 -17.32 0.28 7.54
CA PRO A 108 -16.64 -0.62 8.49
C PRO A 108 -15.70 -1.62 7.82
N ALA A 109 -16.08 -2.15 6.65
CA ALA A 109 -15.25 -3.08 5.88
C ALA A 109 -13.94 -2.43 5.40
N ASN A 110 -13.99 -1.18 4.95
CA ASN A 110 -12.79 -0.46 4.54
C ASN A 110 -11.91 -0.09 5.74
N GLU A 111 -12.52 0.16 6.90
CA GLU A 111 -11.78 0.51 8.12
C GLU A 111 -11.01 -0.69 8.63
N GLU A 112 -11.65 -1.85 8.66
CA GLU A 112 -10.97 -3.11 8.93
C GLU A 112 -9.84 -3.37 7.91
N HIS A 113 -10.12 -3.17 6.62
CA HIS A 113 -9.10 -3.33 5.57
C HIS A 113 -7.90 -2.40 5.79
N LEU A 114 -8.14 -1.12 6.11
CA LEU A 114 -7.09 -0.14 6.41
C LEU A 114 -6.22 -0.57 7.60
N GLN A 115 -6.84 -1.02 8.68
CA GLN A 115 -6.11 -1.48 9.86
C GLN A 115 -5.26 -2.72 9.56
N ARG A 116 -5.80 -3.69 8.78
CA ARG A 116 -5.05 -4.88 8.35
C ARG A 116 -3.87 -4.54 7.45
N VAL A 117 -4.06 -3.65 6.48
CA VAL A 117 -2.97 -3.19 5.60
C VAL A 117 -1.89 -2.47 6.42
N LEU A 118 -2.26 -1.61 7.36
CA LEU A 118 -1.30 -0.94 8.24
C LEU A 118 -0.52 -1.92 9.11
N ALA A 119 -1.17 -2.97 9.64
CA ALA A 119 -0.49 -4.01 10.41
C ALA A 119 0.58 -4.73 9.57
N VAL A 120 0.27 -5.06 8.31
CA VAL A 120 1.23 -5.65 7.38
C VAL A 120 2.37 -4.69 7.05
N LEU A 121 2.08 -3.43 6.77
CA LEU A 121 3.11 -2.44 6.47
C LEU A 121 4.05 -2.20 7.65
N ARG A 122 3.53 -2.18 8.88
CA ARG A 122 4.37 -2.06 10.08
C ARG A 122 5.34 -3.24 10.25
N ARG A 123 5.01 -4.43 9.74
CA ARG A 123 5.90 -5.60 9.71
C ARG A 123 6.95 -5.51 8.60
N ILE A 124 6.61 -4.92 7.46
CA ILE A 124 7.49 -4.83 6.27
C ILE A 124 8.40 -3.60 6.32
N ASP A 125 8.02 -2.54 7.05
CA ASP A 125 8.67 -1.24 7.05
C ASP A 125 10.21 -1.36 7.22
N ARG A 126 10.94 -1.04 6.14
CA ARG A 126 12.41 -1.13 6.10
C ARG A 126 13.09 0.19 6.49
N GLY A 127 12.34 1.11 7.09
CA GLY A 127 12.84 2.41 7.56
C GLY A 127 12.87 3.52 6.51
N SER A 128 12.66 3.20 5.23
CA SER A 128 12.51 4.17 4.13
C SER A 128 11.25 3.85 3.30
N PRO A 129 10.40 4.85 3.01
CA PRO A 129 9.22 4.67 2.17
C PRO A 129 9.54 4.19 0.75
N GLU A 130 10.69 4.57 0.20
CA GLU A 130 11.17 4.14 -1.12
C GLU A 130 11.46 2.64 -1.13
N THR A 131 12.13 2.16 -0.10
CA THR A 131 12.49 0.74 0.05
C THR A 131 11.25 -0.10 0.29
N THR A 132 10.33 0.37 1.13
CA THR A 132 9.03 -0.28 1.37
C THR A 132 8.20 -0.31 0.08
N ARG A 133 8.16 0.78 -0.70
CA ARG A 133 7.48 0.82 -2.00
C ARG A 133 8.08 -0.18 -2.98
N ALA A 134 9.42 -0.25 -3.07
CA ALA A 134 10.10 -1.20 -3.94
C ALA A 134 9.71 -2.64 -3.56
N ALA A 135 9.71 -2.99 -2.28
CA ALA A 135 9.29 -4.31 -1.81
C ALA A 135 7.82 -4.62 -2.13
N LEU A 136 6.93 -3.62 -2.11
CA LEU A 136 5.52 -3.81 -2.43
C LEU A 136 5.25 -3.94 -3.92
N VAL A 137 5.96 -3.18 -4.76
CA VAL A 137 5.65 -3.03 -6.19
C VAL A 137 6.51 -3.92 -7.06
N GLN A 138 7.82 -4.07 -6.77
CA GLN A 138 8.73 -4.78 -7.67
C GLN A 138 8.48 -6.28 -7.74
N GLY A 139 7.73 -6.85 -6.79
CA GLY A 139 7.18 -8.21 -6.90
C GLY A 139 8.23 -9.32 -6.95
N ASP A 140 7.75 -10.53 -6.71
CA ASP A 140 8.52 -11.76 -6.96
C ASP A 140 8.52 -12.03 -8.47
N PRO A 141 9.62 -12.50 -9.10
CA PRO A 141 9.64 -12.91 -10.51
C PRO A 141 8.52 -13.88 -10.92
N ASP A 142 7.92 -14.60 -9.96
CA ASP A 142 6.85 -15.59 -10.18
C ASP A 142 5.43 -14.99 -10.26
N GLY A 143 5.29 -13.66 -10.29
CA GLY A 143 4.19 -13.02 -11.02
C GLY A 143 3.04 -12.41 -10.21
N VAL A 144 3.09 -12.41 -8.88
CA VAL A 144 2.11 -11.66 -8.06
C VAL A 144 2.81 -10.66 -7.15
N SER A 145 2.49 -9.38 -7.36
CA SER A 145 3.02 -8.30 -6.54
C SER A 145 2.41 -8.34 -5.13
N PRO A 146 3.19 -8.13 -4.05
CA PRO A 146 2.65 -7.97 -2.70
C PRO A 146 1.56 -6.89 -2.62
N PHE A 147 1.66 -5.86 -3.47
CA PHE A 147 0.62 -4.85 -3.62
C PHE A 147 -0.73 -5.43 -4.07
N ASP A 148 -0.74 -6.33 -5.05
CA ASP A 148 -1.96 -6.97 -5.56
C ASP A 148 -2.54 -7.95 -4.54
N LEU A 149 -1.69 -8.65 -3.78
CA LEU A 149 -2.11 -9.51 -2.67
C LEU A 149 -2.83 -8.72 -1.58
N LEU A 150 -2.34 -7.52 -1.24
CA LEU A 150 -3.03 -6.65 -0.28
C LEU A 150 -4.40 -6.21 -0.81
N GLY A 151 -4.51 -5.83 -2.09
CA GLY A 151 -5.79 -5.46 -2.70
C GLY A 151 -6.79 -6.62 -2.75
N ALA A 152 -6.31 -7.85 -2.88
CA ALA A 152 -7.13 -9.07 -2.80
C ALA A 152 -7.44 -9.52 -1.36
N GLY A 153 -6.99 -8.80 -0.34
CA GLY A 153 -7.20 -9.14 1.08
C GLY A 153 -6.35 -10.32 1.58
N ARG A 154 -5.29 -10.71 0.85
CA ARG A 154 -4.37 -11.81 1.21
C ARG A 154 -3.18 -11.28 2.02
N TYR A 155 -3.46 -10.78 3.21
CA TYR A 155 -2.50 -10.03 4.05
C TYR A 155 -1.25 -10.81 4.44
N GLU A 156 -1.39 -12.06 4.89
CA GLU A 156 -0.24 -12.88 5.31
C GLU A 156 0.65 -13.25 4.13
N GLN A 157 0.07 -13.55 2.96
CA GLN A 157 0.84 -13.81 1.75
C GLN A 157 1.61 -12.58 1.32
N ALA A 158 1.00 -11.39 1.40
CA ALA A 158 1.68 -10.13 1.13
C ALA A 158 2.84 -9.87 2.09
N ALA A 159 2.65 -10.14 3.39
CA ALA A 159 3.70 -10.00 4.40
C ALA A 159 4.87 -10.95 4.15
N SER A 160 4.59 -12.22 3.87
CA SER A 160 5.60 -13.22 3.52
C SER A 160 6.35 -12.85 2.24
N ALA A 161 5.65 -12.46 1.18
CA ALA A 161 6.27 -12.11 -0.09
C ALA A 161 7.14 -10.85 0.01
N ALA A 162 6.71 -9.84 0.79
CA ALA A 162 7.48 -8.61 0.94
C ALA A 162 8.64 -8.71 1.94
N THR A 163 8.63 -9.70 2.84
CA THR A 163 9.74 -9.99 3.77
C THR A 163 10.68 -11.06 3.24
N ALA A 164 10.24 -11.85 2.26
CA ALA A 164 11.11 -12.78 1.55
C ALA A 164 12.31 -12.01 1.00
N VAL A 165 13.50 -12.40 1.45
CA VAL A 165 14.72 -12.01 0.77
C VAL A 165 14.61 -12.62 -0.63
N PRO A 166 14.76 -11.83 -1.71
CA PRO A 166 14.74 -12.39 -3.04
C PRO A 166 15.73 -13.55 -3.02
N GLN A 167 15.22 -14.75 -3.30
CA GLN A 167 16.06 -15.91 -3.54
C GLN A 167 16.82 -15.56 -4.81
N VAL A 168 17.91 -14.81 -4.68
CA VAL A 168 18.90 -14.70 -5.73
C VAL A 168 19.24 -16.14 -5.99
N ASP A 169 18.90 -16.62 -7.18
CA ASP A 169 19.29 -17.94 -7.61
C ASP A 169 20.83 -17.94 -7.72
N LEU A 170 21.46 -18.15 -6.56
CA LEU A 170 22.89 -18.34 -6.39
C LEU A 170 23.28 -19.76 -6.82
N SER A 171 22.31 -20.60 -7.15
CA SER A 171 22.51 -21.99 -7.60
C SER A 171 23.21 -22.04 -8.95
N SER A 172 23.18 -20.94 -9.71
CA SER A 172 24.05 -20.75 -10.85
C SER A 172 25.10 -19.70 -10.51
N PRO A 173 26.35 -20.09 -10.17
CA PRO A 173 27.43 -19.11 -10.09
C PRO A 173 27.45 -18.37 -11.43
N ARG A 174 27.18 -17.06 -11.41
CA ARG A 174 27.29 -16.20 -12.58
C ARG A 174 28.76 -16.03 -12.92
N TRP A 175 29.35 -17.06 -13.52
CA TRP A 175 30.66 -16.96 -14.12
C TRP A 175 30.59 -15.87 -15.20
N PRO A 176 31.54 -14.92 -15.22
CA PRO A 176 31.62 -13.94 -16.30
C PRO A 176 31.65 -14.67 -17.64
N SER A 177 30.81 -14.24 -18.58
CA SER A 177 30.86 -14.81 -19.93
C SER A 177 32.24 -14.62 -20.55
N GLN A 178 32.60 -15.50 -21.50
CA GLN A 178 33.91 -15.51 -22.12
C GLN A 178 34.29 -14.15 -22.74
N THR A 179 33.31 -13.40 -23.24
CA THR A 179 33.47 -12.03 -23.76
C THR A 179 33.93 -11.02 -22.69
N VAL A 180 33.43 -11.15 -21.45
CA VAL A 180 33.83 -10.27 -20.32
C VAL A 180 35.25 -10.58 -19.86
N LEU A 181 35.66 -11.86 -19.91
CA LEU A 181 37.03 -12.27 -19.63
C LEU A 181 37.99 -11.78 -20.72
N SER A 182 37.60 -11.87 -21.99
CA SER A 182 38.40 -11.36 -23.12
C SER A 182 38.59 -9.84 -23.10
N GLY A 183 37.64 -9.08 -22.54
CA GLY A 183 37.81 -7.63 -22.32
C GLY A 183 38.80 -7.28 -21.20
N ARG A 184 39.12 -8.25 -20.33
CA ARG A 184 40.05 -8.09 -19.19
C ARG A 184 41.43 -8.69 -19.45
N THR A 185 41.62 -9.41 -20.55
CA THR A 185 42.94 -9.92 -20.92
C THR A 185 43.89 -8.76 -21.24
N PRO A 186 45.03 -8.65 -20.57
CA PRO A 186 46.05 -7.67 -20.91
C PRO A 186 46.51 -7.87 -22.36
N ARG A 187 46.94 -6.79 -23.02
CA ARG A 187 47.49 -6.87 -24.38
C ARG A 187 48.63 -7.88 -24.43
N PRO A 188 48.75 -8.66 -25.52
CA PRO A 188 49.82 -9.61 -25.67
C PRO A 188 51.18 -8.88 -25.65
N PRO A 189 52.21 -9.50 -25.05
CA PRO A 189 53.51 -8.85 -24.86
C PRO A 189 54.16 -8.40 -26.18
N ALA A 190 53.89 -9.09 -27.31
CA ALA A 190 54.34 -8.69 -28.63
C ALA A 190 53.86 -7.27 -29.04
N ASP A 191 52.67 -6.86 -28.60
CA ASP A 191 52.12 -5.51 -28.83
C ASP A 191 52.70 -4.46 -27.87
N LEU A 192 53.28 -4.91 -26.75
CA LEU A 192 53.93 -4.07 -25.75
C LEU A 192 55.41 -3.80 -26.07
N VAL A 193 56.05 -4.59 -26.94
CA VAL A 193 57.49 -4.46 -27.26
C VAL A 193 57.79 -3.15 -28.01
N ASN A 194 56.83 -2.59 -28.76
CA ASN A 194 56.98 -1.26 -29.38
C ASN A 194 56.88 -0.09 -28.38
N ALA A 195 56.48 -0.33 -27.12
CA ALA A 195 56.36 0.71 -26.09
C ALA A 195 57.64 0.89 -25.25
N LEU A 196 58.72 0.14 -25.54
CA LEU A 196 59.93 0.11 -24.70
C LEU A 196 60.84 1.35 -24.79
N GLN A 197 60.41 2.43 -25.43
CA GLN A 197 61.22 3.66 -25.57
C GLN A 197 60.61 4.89 -24.88
N ASP A 198 59.42 4.79 -24.29
CA ASP A 198 58.83 5.95 -23.62
C ASP A 198 59.38 6.07 -22.20
N ARG A 199 60.46 6.86 -22.06
CA ARG A 199 61.02 7.21 -20.76
C ARG A 199 59.93 7.90 -19.93
N PRO A 200 59.58 7.40 -18.73
CA PRO A 200 58.61 8.08 -17.89
C PRO A 200 59.14 9.49 -17.58
N ASN A 201 58.40 10.51 -17.99
CA ASN A 201 58.70 11.90 -17.67
C ASN A 201 58.38 12.15 -16.19
N VAL A 202 59.31 11.78 -15.31
CA VAL A 202 59.20 12.00 -13.87
C VAL A 202 59.40 13.50 -13.62
N ARG A 203 58.31 14.29 -13.69
CA ARG A 203 58.27 15.55 -12.94
C ARG A 203 58.20 15.18 -11.47
N SER A 204 59.31 15.37 -10.76
CA SER A 204 59.44 15.14 -9.33
C SER A 204 58.50 16.04 -8.54
N THR A 205 57.24 15.62 -8.37
CA THR A 205 56.38 16.15 -7.31
C THR A 205 56.51 15.23 -6.11
N THR A 206 56.95 15.82 -5.00
CA THR A 206 57.17 15.21 -3.70
C THR A 206 56.00 14.31 -3.31
N ALA A 207 56.15 12.99 -3.49
CA ALA A 207 55.14 12.01 -3.14
C ALA A 207 55.04 11.94 -1.61
N ARG A 208 53.86 12.27 -1.07
CA ARG A 208 53.53 12.02 0.34
C ARG A 208 53.39 10.52 0.54
N SER A 209 54.21 9.97 1.43
CA SER A 209 54.14 8.58 1.88
C SER A 209 52.75 8.28 2.47
N ALA A 210 52.09 7.24 1.96
CA ALA A 210 50.82 6.76 2.49
C ALA A 210 51.07 5.88 3.72
N SER A 211 50.52 6.27 4.87
CA SER A 211 50.60 5.47 6.10
C SER A 211 49.52 4.37 6.11
N SER A 212 49.94 3.15 6.42
CA SER A 212 49.06 2.00 6.60
C SER A 212 48.30 2.09 7.92
N VAL A 213 46.96 2.09 7.87
CA VAL A 213 46.10 2.05 9.06
C VAL A 213 45.82 0.59 9.41
N LYS A 214 46.39 0.13 10.53
CA LYS A 214 46.14 -1.20 11.09
C LYS A 214 44.80 -1.20 11.82
N VAL A 215 43.78 -1.79 11.21
CA VAL A 215 42.47 -1.99 11.84
C VAL A 215 42.57 -3.11 12.89
N ARG A 216 42.37 -2.76 14.17
CA ARG A 216 42.31 -3.70 15.30
C ARG A 216 40.92 -4.31 15.34
N ARG A 217 40.82 -5.62 15.13
CA ARG A 217 39.58 -6.38 15.40
C ARG A 217 39.41 -6.50 16.92
N GLY A 218 38.27 -6.05 17.41
CA GLY A 218 37.73 -6.34 18.74
C GLY A 218 36.56 -7.31 18.61
#